data_AF-A0A3A8PJP0-F1
#
_entry.id   AF-A0A3A8PJP0-F1
#
_cell.length_a   1.000
_cell.length_b   1.000
_cell.length_c   1.000
_cell.angle_alpha   90.00
_cell.angle_beta   90.00
_cell.angle_gamma   90.00
#
_symmetry.space_group_name_H-M   'P 1'
#
loop_
_entity.id
_entity.type
_entity.pdbx_description
1 polymer ?
#
loop_
_entity_poly.entity_id
_entity_poly.type
_entity_poly.pdbx_seq_one_letter_code
_entity_poly.pdbx_strand_id
1 'polypeptide(L)'
;MILYDEANIDTAPFPDTEEGRAAKGFLVPLVRHGPQPWFDDRARMLLLGMDDLLIPLSLTEGSGNNSYLFSMYERYIGSQRRAIKTGNWKPLAGFTASTALWGVGAVMKATRLDKCIQVDTWPSLRNMGANLTADQTRRMTEFLTAQFPAYALAFMALNPATHSPLLNALKGQGYEFSYMTHTRMLLPFGLELDRRARENRRRDARLLETSGYQLVDARDVPGCAPRLAELYRMLHREKYTTNPPVNVAYFEDALKGTLIPLRLLVKDGRIDMFYGIAVKDDVVYSPVSGYDLSVPQEVGLYRLLNNLLMMEALDRGIAIETGGGADQFKTLRGDRPLPRYNAVYLRHLPSYRHLAWRLAAKLGNESLLPFSRKRLHQVDGEANVIGFDGIPDTFAPPILSPRESVALLRQELESLERGLEDASELSGLERVHLLDALGKRLEDEQLPRHRVAVLRERLEQLGREQQSDKKNRKKAQRAQRAELVRHLLESAPTVGDTTVVCHHLGESPEHQPRTLAELLRKTAAPTAVALTATRGGTLELVTAMTSQLVERGVEANQLLARMAPTVEGGTDGGPELAWAEGALGEDVSAVLERARGFLQTRLAAPP
;
A
#
# COMPACT_ATOMS: atom_id res chain seq x y z
N MET A 1 -6.06 35.23 20.27
CA MET A 1 -4.74 34.57 20.22
C MET A 1 -4.01 34.86 21.52
N ILE A 2 -3.32 33.87 22.07
CA ILE A 2 -2.58 33.98 23.34
C ILE A 2 -1.16 33.47 23.09
N LEU A 3 -0.15 34.19 23.58
CA LEU A 3 1.23 33.69 23.62
C LEU A 3 1.50 33.09 24.98
N TYR A 4 1.88 31.83 24.98
CA TYR A 4 2.37 31.14 26.16
C TYR A 4 3.90 31.13 26.15
N ASP A 5 4.48 31.56 27.26
CA ASP A 5 5.91 31.55 27.55
C ASP A 5 6.18 30.83 28.87
N GLU A 6 7.42 30.87 29.36
CA GLU A 6 7.81 30.20 30.60
C GLU A 6 6.89 30.54 31.80
N ALA A 7 6.34 31.75 31.87
CA ALA A 7 5.58 32.21 33.02
C ALA A 7 4.14 31.69 33.06
N ASN A 8 3.56 31.30 31.91
CA ASN A 8 2.16 30.91 31.80
C ASN A 8 1.93 29.61 30.99
N ILE A 9 2.98 28.90 30.58
CA ILE A 9 2.84 27.68 29.76
C ILE A 9 1.98 26.59 30.41
N ASP A 10 1.92 26.54 31.75
CA ASP A 10 1.08 25.60 32.47
C ASP A 10 -0.42 25.83 32.28
N THR A 11 -0.83 27.04 31.88
CA THR A 11 -2.23 27.37 31.59
C THR A 11 -2.60 27.13 30.12
N ALA A 12 -1.67 26.65 29.29
CA ALA A 12 -1.97 26.33 27.90
C ALA A 12 -2.99 25.17 27.80
N PRO A 13 -4.03 25.29 26.96
CA PRO A 13 -5.15 24.35 26.90
C PRO A 13 -4.80 23.10 26.09
N PHE A 14 -3.79 22.34 26.53
CA PHE A 14 -3.50 21.03 25.95
C PHE A 14 -4.69 20.09 26.16
N PRO A 15 -5.20 19.41 25.11
CA PRO A 15 -6.33 18.50 25.26
C PRO A 15 -5.93 17.28 26.09
N ASP A 16 -6.88 16.72 26.85
CA ASP A 16 -6.64 15.51 27.65
C ASP A 16 -6.78 14.22 26.82
N THR A 17 -6.13 14.20 25.66
CA THR A 17 -5.97 13.03 24.79
C THR A 17 -4.56 12.47 24.93
N GLU A 18 -4.31 11.26 24.44
CA GLU A 18 -2.95 10.71 24.41
C GLU A 18 -1.98 11.62 23.65
N GLU A 19 -2.39 12.09 22.47
CA GLU A 19 -1.63 13.03 21.65
C GLU A 19 -1.40 14.37 22.38
N GLY A 20 -2.43 14.91 23.03
CA GLY A 20 -2.33 16.16 23.79
C GLY A 20 -1.37 16.06 24.97
N ARG A 21 -1.41 14.96 25.73
CA ARG A 21 -0.45 14.68 26.81
C ARG A 21 0.98 14.50 26.28
N ALA A 22 1.14 13.80 25.16
CA ALA A 22 2.44 13.60 24.51
C ALA A 22 3.04 14.93 24.00
N ALA A 23 2.22 15.76 23.35
CA ALA A 23 2.60 17.10 22.91
C ALA A 23 2.94 18.01 24.09
N LYS A 24 2.16 17.98 25.18
CA LYS A 24 2.45 18.71 26.42
C LYS A 24 3.81 18.31 27.00
N GLY A 25 4.06 16.99 27.11
CA GLY A 25 5.33 16.45 27.60
C GLY A 25 6.54 16.86 26.77
N PHE A 26 6.35 17.13 25.48
CA PHE A 26 7.42 17.56 24.57
C PHE A 26 7.60 19.09 24.54
N LEU A 27 6.50 19.85 24.45
CA LEU A 27 6.54 21.29 24.23
C LEU A 27 6.77 22.11 25.51
N VAL A 28 6.19 21.70 26.64
CA VAL A 28 6.33 22.46 27.90
C VAL A 28 7.80 22.57 28.33
N PRO A 29 8.60 21.48 28.33
CA PRO A 29 10.02 21.57 28.66
C PRO A 29 10.80 22.47 27.68
N LEU A 30 10.46 22.45 26.39
CA LEU A 30 11.07 23.32 25.38
C LEU A 30 10.79 24.80 25.64
N VAL A 31 9.56 25.16 26.02
CA VAL A 31 9.19 26.54 26.36
C VAL A 31 9.93 27.03 27.61
N ARG A 32 10.08 26.17 28.62
CA ARG A 32 10.76 26.52 29.89
C ARG A 32 12.28 26.63 29.76
N HIS A 33 12.90 25.73 29.02
CA HIS A 33 14.37 25.56 29.06
C HIS A 33 15.06 25.87 27.73
N GLY A 34 14.29 26.14 26.68
CA GLY A 34 14.80 26.19 25.31
C GLY A 34 15.24 24.81 24.80
N PRO A 35 15.72 24.70 23.54
CA PRO A 35 16.10 23.41 22.95
C PRO A 35 17.47 22.87 23.40
N GLN A 36 18.29 23.70 24.07
CA GLN A 36 19.70 23.40 24.35
C GLN A 36 19.94 22.09 25.15
N PRO A 37 19.12 21.72 26.15
CA PRO A 37 19.33 20.45 26.87
C PRO A 37 19.30 19.21 25.96
N TRP A 38 18.56 19.29 24.85
CA TRP A 38 18.32 18.18 23.95
C TRP A 38 19.11 18.26 22.65
N PHE A 39 19.33 19.46 22.10
CA PHE A 39 19.77 19.65 20.72
C PHE A 39 21.03 20.49 20.50
N ASP A 40 21.69 20.99 21.56
CA ASP A 40 22.77 22.00 21.53
C ASP A 40 22.39 23.36 20.91
N ASP A 41 21.32 23.41 20.12
CA ASP A 41 20.69 24.58 19.55
C ASP A 41 20.16 25.54 20.64
N ARG A 42 20.17 26.84 20.33
CA ARG A 42 19.73 27.92 21.20
C ARG A 42 18.64 28.75 20.53
N ALA A 43 17.46 28.72 21.12
CA ALA A 43 16.33 29.55 20.74
C ALA A 43 15.43 29.79 21.96
N ARG A 44 14.74 30.92 21.99
CA ARG A 44 13.61 31.12 22.92
C ARG A 44 12.38 30.48 22.30
N MET A 45 11.78 29.52 22.98
CA MET A 45 10.58 28.84 22.51
C MET A 45 9.35 29.51 23.12
N LEU A 46 8.29 29.64 22.33
CA LEU A 46 6.96 30.08 22.77
C LEU A 46 5.92 29.12 22.21
N LEU A 47 4.70 29.18 22.73
CA LEU A 47 3.56 28.48 22.17
C LEU A 47 2.44 29.46 21.85
N LEU A 48 1.97 29.49 20.61
CA LEU A 48 0.83 30.32 20.20
C LEU A 48 -0.46 29.51 20.30
N GLY A 49 -1.39 29.97 21.12
CA GLY A 49 -2.79 29.53 21.10
C GLY A 49 -3.61 30.33 20.09
N MET A 50 -4.18 29.65 19.10
CA MET A 50 -5.06 30.23 18.09
C MET A 50 -6.18 29.26 17.75
N ASP A 51 -7.43 29.65 18.00
CA ASP A 51 -8.60 28.78 17.84
C ASP A 51 -8.41 27.49 18.67
N ASP A 52 -8.44 26.31 18.04
CA ASP A 52 -8.15 25.01 18.64
C ASP A 52 -6.67 24.56 18.48
N LEU A 53 -5.81 25.42 17.92
CA LEU A 53 -4.41 25.10 17.62
C LEU A 53 -3.45 25.59 18.71
N LEU A 54 -2.43 24.77 18.95
CA LEU A 54 -1.24 25.09 19.74
C LEU A 54 0.00 25.00 18.85
N ILE A 55 0.54 26.14 18.44
CA ILE A 55 1.58 26.24 17.41
C ILE A 55 2.90 26.65 18.08
N PRO A 56 3.94 25.79 18.10
CA PRO A 56 5.21 26.15 18.70
C PRO A 56 5.95 27.17 17.82
N LEU A 57 6.51 28.17 18.48
CA LEU A 57 7.29 29.23 17.86
C LEU A 57 8.71 29.17 18.38
N SER A 58 9.68 29.44 17.52
CA SER A 58 11.06 29.68 17.95
C SER A 58 11.51 31.09 17.61
N LEU A 59 12.14 31.75 18.58
CA LEU A 59 12.74 33.06 18.41
C LEU A 59 14.25 32.94 18.47
N THR A 60 14.87 33.51 17.46
CA THR A 60 16.32 33.54 17.28
C THR A 60 16.75 34.99 17.07
N GLU A 61 17.89 35.39 17.63
CA GLU A 61 18.44 36.74 17.45
C GLU A 61 19.77 36.75 16.66
N GLY A 62 20.35 35.58 16.41
CA GLY A 62 21.61 35.41 15.70
C GLY A 62 21.96 33.93 15.52
N SER A 63 23.06 33.65 14.81
CA SER A 63 23.41 32.28 14.40
C SER A 63 23.80 31.36 15.54
N GLY A 64 24.32 31.86 16.67
CA GLY A 64 24.44 31.11 17.94
C GLY A 64 25.10 29.72 17.95
N ASN A 65 25.92 29.35 16.96
CA ASN A 65 26.33 27.96 16.67
C ASN A 65 25.16 26.97 16.46
N ASN A 66 23.98 27.49 16.15
CA ASN A 66 22.80 26.72 15.86
C ASN A 66 22.97 25.92 14.57
N SER A 67 22.30 24.77 14.53
CA SER A 67 22.05 24.01 13.33
C SER A 67 21.21 24.81 12.33
N TYR A 68 21.12 24.28 11.12
CA TYR A 68 20.31 24.86 10.04
C TYR A 68 18.78 24.86 10.31
N LEU A 69 18.35 24.33 11.45
CA LEU A 69 16.96 24.31 11.90
C LEU A 69 16.64 25.67 12.52
N PHE A 70 17.54 26.18 13.36
CA PHE A 70 17.39 27.46 14.04
C PHE A 70 18.24 28.60 13.44
N SER A 71 19.04 28.34 12.40
CA SER A 71 19.80 29.38 11.70
C SER A 71 19.67 29.30 10.18
N MET A 72 19.14 30.37 9.59
CA MET A 72 19.11 30.61 8.14
C MET A 72 20.50 30.88 7.59
N TYR A 73 21.36 31.54 8.38
CA TYR A 73 22.76 31.71 8.03
C TYR A 73 23.45 30.35 7.86
N GLU A 74 23.25 29.44 8.81
CA GLU A 74 23.81 28.10 8.74
C GLU A 74 23.26 27.31 7.54
N ARG A 75 21.98 27.51 7.20
CA ARG A 75 21.34 26.94 6.01
C ARG A 75 21.99 27.40 4.70
N TYR A 76 22.07 28.71 4.47
CA TYR A 76 22.45 29.26 3.17
C TYR A 76 23.95 29.48 3.01
N ILE A 77 24.69 29.64 4.11
CA ILE A 77 26.12 29.98 4.10
C ILE A 77 26.95 28.89 4.78
N GLY A 78 26.67 28.59 6.05
CA GLY A 78 27.53 27.71 6.85
C GLY A 78 27.68 26.30 6.26
N SER A 79 26.55 25.66 5.98
CA SER A 79 26.51 24.30 5.42
C SER A 79 27.08 24.25 4.00
N GLN A 80 26.81 25.26 3.17
CA GLN A 80 27.32 25.33 1.79
C GLN A 80 28.84 25.46 1.77
N ARG A 81 29.41 26.28 2.67
CA ARG A 81 30.87 26.40 2.81
C ARG A 81 31.52 25.11 3.31
N ARG A 82 30.86 24.36 4.20
CA ARG A 82 31.34 23.02 4.61
C ARG A 82 31.29 22.03 3.44
N ALA A 83 30.20 22.03 2.67
CA ALA A 83 30.06 21.16 1.49
C ALA A 83 31.11 21.47 0.40
N ILE A 84 31.53 22.73 0.24
CA ILE A 84 32.63 23.09 -0.66
C ILE A 84 33.97 22.51 -0.17
N LYS A 85 34.23 22.56 1.15
CA LYS A 85 35.47 22.04 1.74
C LYS A 85 35.59 20.52 1.64
N THR A 86 34.48 19.79 1.76
CA THR A 86 34.46 18.32 1.70
C THR A 86 34.17 17.78 0.30
N GLY A 87 33.79 18.65 -0.64
CA GLY A 87 33.49 18.27 -2.01
C GLY A 87 34.71 18.24 -2.93
N ASN A 88 34.54 17.64 -4.12
CA ASN A 88 35.58 17.54 -5.15
C ASN A 88 35.75 18.85 -5.94
N TRP A 89 36.05 19.95 -5.27
CA TRP A 89 36.36 21.23 -5.91
C TRP A 89 37.85 21.33 -6.24
N LYS A 90 38.20 21.97 -7.37
CA LYS A 90 39.59 22.40 -7.59
C LYS A 90 39.97 23.39 -6.47
N PRO A 91 41.18 23.32 -5.87
CA PRO A 91 41.52 24.09 -4.66
C PRO A 91 41.23 25.59 -4.78
N LEU A 92 41.68 26.22 -5.87
CA LEU A 92 41.44 27.65 -6.10
C LEU A 92 39.96 27.98 -6.28
N ALA A 93 39.22 27.17 -7.04
CA ALA A 93 37.79 27.39 -7.26
C ALA A 93 36.97 27.23 -5.96
N GLY A 94 37.28 26.21 -5.16
CA GLY A 94 36.66 26.00 -3.86
C GLY A 94 36.98 27.12 -2.87
N PHE A 95 38.24 27.59 -2.84
CA PHE A 95 38.64 28.74 -2.05
C PHE A 95 37.87 30.00 -2.45
N THR A 96 37.85 30.34 -3.74
CA THR A 96 37.15 31.54 -4.24
C THR A 96 35.65 31.47 -3.95
N ALA A 97 34.99 30.33 -4.18
CA ALA A 97 33.57 30.15 -3.89
C ALA A 97 33.27 30.26 -2.38
N SER A 98 34.08 29.63 -1.54
CA SER A 98 33.93 29.69 -0.08
C SER A 98 34.16 31.11 0.46
N THR A 99 35.09 31.88 -0.11
CA THR A 99 35.36 33.28 0.24
C THR A 99 34.24 34.20 -0.22
N ALA A 100 33.70 34.00 -1.43
CA ALA A 100 32.54 34.74 -1.91
C ALA A 100 31.32 34.51 -1.01
N LEU A 101 31.02 33.25 -0.65
CA LEU A 101 29.95 32.93 0.31
C LEU A 101 30.20 33.52 1.69
N TRP A 102 31.45 33.59 2.14
CA TRP A 102 31.77 34.26 3.42
C TRP A 102 31.41 35.74 3.38
N GLY A 103 31.75 36.45 2.29
CA GLY A 103 31.41 37.86 2.11
C GLY A 103 29.89 38.10 2.06
N VAL A 104 29.17 37.31 1.27
CA VAL A 104 27.69 37.34 1.25
C VAL A 104 27.12 37.07 2.64
N GLY A 105 27.69 36.08 3.34
CA GLY A 105 27.31 35.76 4.70
C GLY A 105 27.56 36.89 5.71
N ALA A 106 28.64 37.66 5.57
CA ALA A 106 28.91 38.81 6.42
C ALA A 106 27.81 39.88 6.26
N VAL A 107 27.36 40.14 5.03
CA VAL A 107 26.21 41.03 4.75
C VAL A 107 24.93 40.49 5.37
N MET A 108 24.64 39.19 5.22
CA MET A 108 23.46 38.55 5.83
C MET A 108 23.47 38.65 7.36
N LYS A 109 24.63 38.52 8.01
CA LYS A 109 24.77 38.72 9.46
C LYS A 109 24.54 40.18 9.86
N ALA A 110 25.16 41.13 9.15
CA ALA A 110 24.98 42.56 9.41
C ALA A 110 23.53 43.01 9.25
N THR A 111 22.80 42.40 8.31
CA THR A 111 21.38 42.64 8.04
C THR A 111 20.44 41.75 8.87
N ARG A 112 20.98 41.03 9.86
CA ARG A 112 20.26 40.25 10.87
C ARG A 112 19.34 39.17 10.26
N LEU A 113 19.87 38.36 9.34
CA LEU A 113 19.14 37.25 8.72
C LEU A 113 18.50 36.31 9.78
N ASP A 114 19.24 35.94 10.81
CA ASP A 114 18.78 35.01 11.85
C ASP A 114 17.92 35.66 12.94
N LYS A 115 17.55 36.94 12.81
CA LYS A 115 16.59 37.55 13.74
C LYS A 115 15.16 37.25 13.30
N CYS A 116 14.72 36.02 13.58
CA CYS A 116 13.47 35.44 13.10
C CYS A 116 12.58 34.91 14.22
N ILE A 117 11.28 35.00 14.00
CA ILE A 117 10.29 34.12 14.60
C ILE A 117 9.95 33.04 13.57
N GLN A 118 10.33 31.81 13.86
CA GLN A 118 9.93 30.67 13.03
C GLN A 118 8.63 30.08 13.58
N VAL A 119 7.65 29.94 12.70
CA VAL A 119 6.36 29.33 13.00
C VAL A 119 6.49 27.83 12.86
N ASP A 120 5.81 27.11 13.75
CA ASP A 120 5.71 25.65 13.72
C ASP A 120 7.07 24.96 13.89
N THR A 121 7.88 25.49 14.80
CA THR A 121 9.20 24.94 15.05
C THR A 121 9.12 23.78 16.02
N TRP A 122 9.09 22.57 15.47
CA TRP A 122 9.19 21.32 16.23
C TRP A 122 10.59 20.71 16.08
N PRO A 123 11.48 20.82 17.08
CA PRO A 123 12.81 20.22 17.01
C PRO A 123 12.75 18.72 16.76
N SER A 124 13.57 18.21 15.84
CA SER A 124 13.54 16.82 15.29
C SER A 124 12.28 16.42 14.49
N LEU A 125 11.14 17.09 14.69
CA LEU A 125 9.80 16.74 14.20
C LEU A 125 9.36 17.62 13.00
N ARG A 126 10.14 17.58 11.91
CA ARG A 126 10.09 18.54 10.77
C ARG A 126 8.80 18.59 9.95
N ASN A 127 7.82 17.74 10.24
CA ASN A 127 6.57 17.64 9.50
C ASN A 127 5.32 17.78 10.38
N MET A 128 5.46 18.23 11.63
CA MET A 128 4.32 18.39 12.56
C MET A 128 3.49 19.65 12.31
N GLY A 129 3.74 20.36 11.22
CA GLY A 129 3.12 21.65 10.97
C GLY A 129 1.59 21.62 10.91
N ALA A 130 0.96 22.67 11.43
CA ALA A 130 -0.44 22.98 11.27
C ALA A 130 -0.73 23.45 9.83
N ASN A 131 -1.74 22.86 9.22
CA ASN A 131 -2.25 23.28 7.92
C ASN A 131 -3.22 24.46 8.11
N LEU A 132 -2.66 25.67 8.30
CA LEU A 132 -3.44 26.87 8.57
C LEU A 132 -4.31 27.25 7.37
N THR A 133 -5.54 27.67 7.65
CA THR A 133 -6.41 28.31 6.65
C THR A 133 -5.87 29.69 6.25
N ALA A 134 -6.40 30.26 5.15
CA ALA A 134 -6.02 31.60 4.72
C ALA A 134 -6.35 32.67 5.79
N ASP A 135 -7.50 32.57 6.46
CA ASP A 135 -7.87 33.50 7.53
C ASP A 135 -6.96 33.35 8.77
N GLN A 136 -6.70 32.11 9.21
CA GLN A 136 -5.77 31.83 10.31
C GLN A 136 -4.37 32.38 10.03
N THR A 137 -3.86 32.15 8.81
CA THR A 137 -2.55 32.67 8.38
C THR A 137 -2.51 34.20 8.45
N ARG A 138 -3.61 34.87 8.05
CA ARG A 138 -3.72 36.34 8.05
C ARG A 138 -3.72 36.89 9.47
N ARG A 139 -4.62 36.39 10.33
CA ARG A 139 -4.71 36.80 11.74
C ARG A 139 -3.39 36.55 12.47
N MET A 140 -2.79 35.37 12.27
CA MET A 140 -1.50 35.04 12.88
C MET A 140 -0.39 36.00 12.42
N THR A 141 -0.32 36.31 11.11
CA THR A 141 0.67 37.24 10.58
C THR A 141 0.49 38.63 11.19
N GLU A 142 -0.72 39.17 11.22
CA GLU A 142 -1.04 40.47 11.85
C GLU A 142 -0.65 40.48 13.33
N PHE A 143 -1.01 39.42 14.06
CA PHE A 143 -0.72 39.32 15.49
C PHE A 143 0.77 39.22 15.78
N LEU A 144 1.49 38.32 15.10
CA LEU A 144 2.92 38.11 15.35
C LEU A 144 3.77 39.31 14.89
N THR A 145 3.38 40.00 13.82
CA THR A 145 4.09 41.22 13.39
C THR A 145 3.87 42.40 14.34
N ALA A 146 2.69 42.49 14.98
CA ALA A 146 2.42 43.46 16.04
C ALA A 146 3.20 43.16 17.34
N GLN A 147 3.27 41.88 17.75
CA GLN A 147 3.99 41.47 18.97
C GLN A 147 5.52 41.49 18.79
N PHE A 148 6.00 41.17 17.58
CA PHE A 148 7.43 41.06 17.27
C PHE A 148 7.83 41.93 16.07
N PRO A 149 7.70 43.28 16.17
CA PRO A 149 7.85 44.19 15.03
C PRO A 149 9.26 44.22 14.43
N ALA A 150 10.26 43.66 15.13
CA ALA A 150 11.65 43.61 14.70
C ALA A 150 12.10 42.23 14.19
N TYR A 151 11.22 41.23 14.10
CA TYR A 151 11.53 39.86 13.70
C TYR A 151 10.94 39.53 12.34
N ALA A 152 11.72 38.84 11.50
CA ALA A 152 11.18 38.25 10.27
C ALA A 152 10.33 37.02 10.66
N LEU A 153 9.16 36.88 10.05
CA LEU A 153 8.27 35.74 10.30
C LEU A 153 8.52 34.68 9.23
N ALA A 154 8.88 33.47 9.64
CA ALA A 154 9.31 32.42 8.73
C ALA A 154 8.57 31.10 8.95
N PHE A 155 8.11 30.49 7.86
CA PHE A 155 7.73 29.08 7.81
C PHE A 155 8.83 28.31 7.09
N MET A 156 9.20 27.16 7.65
CA MET A 156 10.34 26.40 7.19
C MET A 156 9.95 25.09 6.54
N ALA A 157 10.73 24.69 5.53
CA ALA A 157 10.69 23.35 4.97
C ALA A 157 9.35 22.91 4.36
N LEU A 158 8.51 23.84 3.90
CA LEU A 158 7.21 23.52 3.30
C LEU A 158 7.40 22.83 1.94
N ASN A 159 6.63 21.79 1.66
CA ASN A 159 6.62 21.13 0.33
C ASN A 159 5.20 21.12 -0.27
N PRO A 160 5.06 21.25 -1.61
CA PRO A 160 3.73 21.37 -2.21
C PRO A 160 2.85 20.14 -2.09
N ALA A 161 3.42 18.93 -1.94
CA ALA A 161 2.63 17.70 -1.81
C ALA A 161 1.80 17.65 -0.51
N THR A 162 2.28 18.29 0.56
CA THR A 162 1.61 18.29 1.87
C THR A 162 1.11 19.67 2.31
N HIS A 163 1.65 20.76 1.72
CA HIS A 163 1.38 22.14 2.16
C HIS A 163 0.86 23.05 1.04
N SER A 164 0.37 22.53 -0.09
CA SER A 164 -0.10 23.35 -1.22
C SER A 164 -1.09 24.46 -0.80
N PRO A 165 -2.17 24.19 -0.01
CA PRO A 165 -3.08 25.25 0.44
C PRO A 165 -2.39 26.33 1.28
N LEU A 166 -1.53 25.93 2.23
CA LEU A 166 -0.79 26.85 3.10
C LEU A 166 0.21 27.69 2.29
N LEU A 167 0.96 27.08 1.38
CA LEU A 167 1.91 27.78 0.51
C LEU A 167 1.22 28.87 -0.32
N ASN A 168 0.04 28.58 -0.88
CA ASN A 168 -0.74 29.55 -1.65
C ASN A 168 -1.36 30.64 -0.75
N ALA A 169 -1.82 30.30 0.46
CA ALA A 169 -2.28 31.28 1.43
C ALA A 169 -1.17 32.27 1.86
N LEU A 170 0.03 31.76 2.15
CA LEU A 170 1.21 32.56 2.47
C LEU A 170 1.59 33.46 1.30
N LYS A 171 1.58 32.93 0.07
CA LYS A 171 1.87 33.70 -1.13
C LYS A 171 0.88 34.84 -1.33
N GLY A 172 -0.43 34.57 -1.19
CA GLY A 172 -1.48 35.58 -1.28
C GLY A 172 -1.34 36.71 -0.25
N GLN A 173 -0.72 36.44 0.89
CA GLN A 173 -0.43 37.43 1.94
C GLN A 173 0.90 38.17 1.75
N GLY A 174 1.66 37.82 0.71
CA GLY A 174 2.90 38.50 0.37
C GLY A 174 4.15 37.97 1.06
N TYR A 175 4.14 36.70 1.48
CA TYR A 175 5.37 36.01 1.85
C TYR A 175 6.27 35.80 0.61
N GLU A 176 7.57 35.95 0.81
CA GLU A 176 8.60 35.64 -0.19
C GLU A 176 9.10 34.21 0.00
N PHE A 177 9.49 33.55 -1.08
CA PHE A 177 9.87 32.13 -1.06
C PHE A 177 11.32 31.93 -1.47
N SER A 178 11.99 31.04 -0.75
CA SER A 178 13.34 30.59 -1.09
C SER A 178 13.42 29.08 -1.04
N TYR A 179 13.99 28.46 -2.06
CA TYR A 179 14.29 27.04 -2.07
C TYR A 179 15.25 26.73 -0.92
N MET A 180 14.92 25.68 -0.18
CA MET A 180 15.65 25.24 1.01
C MET A 180 16.49 24.00 0.70
N THR A 181 15.84 22.96 0.17
CA THR A 181 16.41 21.65 -0.14
C THR A 181 15.35 20.80 -0.85
N HIS A 182 15.61 19.53 -1.12
CA HIS A 182 14.59 18.57 -1.51
C HIS A 182 14.35 17.55 -0.40
N THR A 183 13.16 16.97 -0.44
CA THR A 183 12.85 15.74 0.26
C THR A 183 12.47 14.65 -0.74
N ARG A 184 12.21 13.45 -0.23
CA ARG A 184 11.71 12.33 -1.01
C ARG A 184 10.51 11.70 -0.31
N MET A 185 9.53 11.32 -1.10
CA MET A 185 8.28 10.77 -0.61
C MET A 185 7.90 9.53 -1.42
N LEU A 186 7.45 8.52 -0.71
CA LEU A 186 6.80 7.37 -1.29
C LEU A 186 5.31 7.41 -0.91
N LEU A 187 4.46 7.34 -1.92
CA LEU A 187 3.03 7.26 -1.75
C LEU A 187 2.57 5.80 -1.59
N PRO A 188 1.53 5.53 -0.80
CA PRO A 188 1.05 4.16 -0.60
C PRO A 188 0.44 3.59 -1.88
N PHE A 189 -0.24 4.41 -2.69
CA PHE A 189 -0.99 3.93 -3.86
C PHE A 189 -1.13 4.99 -4.97
N GLY A 190 -1.61 4.59 -6.16
CA GLY A 190 -1.91 5.50 -7.28
C GLY A 190 -0.71 5.95 -8.12
N LEU A 191 0.52 5.60 -7.73
CA LEU A 191 1.70 5.69 -8.58
C LEU A 191 2.22 4.29 -8.88
N GLU A 192 2.31 3.95 -10.17
CA GLU A 192 2.86 2.67 -10.60
C GLU A 192 4.33 2.53 -10.19
N LEU A 193 4.65 1.38 -9.59
CA LEU A 193 6.02 0.98 -9.33
C LEU A 193 6.57 0.19 -10.50
N ASP A 194 7.78 0.52 -10.93
CA ASP A 194 8.46 -0.29 -11.92
C ASP A 194 8.88 -1.67 -11.35
N ARG A 195 9.19 -2.60 -12.25
CA ARG A 195 9.59 -3.97 -11.89
C ARG A 195 10.82 -4.00 -10.97
N ARG A 196 11.77 -3.08 -11.19
CA ARG A 196 13.03 -3.03 -10.44
C ARG A 196 12.80 -2.54 -9.00
N ALA A 197 11.91 -1.58 -8.82
CA ALA A 197 11.48 -1.09 -7.51
C ALA A 197 10.83 -2.20 -6.69
N ARG A 198 9.90 -2.95 -7.28
CA ARG A 198 9.30 -4.14 -6.66
C ARG A 198 10.36 -5.18 -6.25
N GLU A 199 11.25 -5.55 -7.16
CA GLU A 199 12.34 -6.50 -6.87
C GLU A 199 13.29 -6.03 -5.75
N ASN A 200 13.61 -4.73 -5.69
CA ASN A 200 14.44 -4.18 -4.61
C ASN A 200 13.72 -4.24 -3.27
N ARG A 201 12.44 -3.87 -3.20
CA ARG A 201 11.64 -3.96 -1.97
C ARG A 201 11.54 -5.39 -1.46
N ARG A 202 11.23 -6.36 -2.34
CA ARG A 202 11.19 -7.78 -1.97
C ARG A 202 12.54 -8.29 -1.42
N ARG A 203 13.66 -7.82 -1.99
CA ARG A 203 15.00 -8.17 -1.51
C ARG A 203 15.32 -7.57 -0.15
N ASP A 204 14.90 -6.34 0.10
CA ASP A 204 15.12 -5.70 1.40
C ASP A 204 14.21 -6.28 2.50
N ALA A 205 12.97 -6.65 2.16
CA ALA A 205 12.04 -7.27 3.10
C ALA A 205 12.58 -8.58 3.70
N ARG A 206 13.28 -9.40 2.89
CA ARG A 206 13.93 -10.65 3.34
C ARG A 206 15.21 -10.45 4.14
N LEU A 207 15.72 -9.23 4.21
CA LEU A 207 17.01 -8.97 4.84
C LEU A 207 16.93 -9.07 6.37
N LEU A 208 15.79 -8.71 6.96
CA LEU A 208 15.59 -8.85 8.41
C LEU A 208 15.65 -10.33 8.83
N GLU A 209 14.89 -11.18 8.14
CA GLU A 209 14.77 -12.62 8.40
C GLU A 209 16.12 -13.35 8.41
N THR A 210 17.06 -12.93 7.56
CA THR A 210 18.36 -13.58 7.40
C THR A 210 19.50 -12.93 8.19
N SER A 211 19.26 -11.77 8.81
CA SER A 211 20.31 -10.97 9.46
C SER A 211 20.69 -11.40 10.88
N GLY A 212 19.80 -12.14 11.55
CA GLY A 212 19.92 -12.48 12.97
C GLY A 212 19.62 -11.33 13.93
N TYR A 213 19.11 -10.20 13.42
CA TYR A 213 18.64 -9.10 14.26
C TYR A 213 17.20 -9.30 14.74
N GLN A 214 16.92 -8.84 15.94
CA GLN A 214 15.57 -8.71 16.50
C GLN A 214 15.15 -7.25 16.53
N LEU A 215 13.91 -6.98 16.09
CA LEU A 215 13.28 -5.67 16.23
C LEU A 215 12.54 -5.62 17.56
N VAL A 216 12.88 -4.66 18.42
CA VAL A 216 12.28 -4.51 19.76
C VAL A 216 11.82 -3.06 20.02
N ASP A 217 10.87 -2.88 20.94
CA ASP A 217 10.50 -1.56 21.46
C ASP A 217 11.62 -1.06 22.38
N ALA A 218 12.04 0.20 22.24
CA ALA A 218 13.14 0.73 23.04
C ALA A 218 12.83 0.79 24.54
N ARG A 219 11.55 0.83 24.93
CA ARG A 219 11.11 0.80 26.33
C ARG A 219 11.38 -0.56 27.00
N ASP A 220 11.53 -1.61 26.21
CA ASP A 220 11.86 -2.96 26.69
C ASP A 220 13.37 -3.15 26.89
N VAL A 221 14.19 -2.13 26.57
CA VAL A 221 15.65 -2.17 26.71
C VAL A 221 16.13 -1.05 27.66
N PRO A 222 16.18 -1.31 28.97
CA PRO A 222 16.58 -0.32 29.96
C PRO A 222 17.99 0.23 29.71
N GLY A 223 18.17 1.54 29.94
CA GLY A 223 19.47 2.19 29.81
C GLY A 223 20.00 2.32 28.38
N CYS A 224 19.15 2.16 27.35
CA CYS A 224 19.60 2.24 25.95
C CYS A 224 19.94 3.67 25.47
N ALA A 225 19.44 4.72 26.14
CA ALA A 225 19.56 6.12 25.70
C ALA A 225 21.00 6.58 25.34
N PRO A 226 22.06 6.28 26.11
CA PRO A 226 23.43 6.63 25.74
C PRO A 226 23.87 6.00 24.41
N ARG A 227 23.49 4.75 24.16
CA ARG A 227 23.81 4.05 22.91
C ARG A 227 23.03 4.65 21.73
N LEU A 228 21.78 5.06 21.92
CA LEU A 228 21.02 5.74 20.86
C LEU A 228 21.67 7.08 20.47
N ALA A 229 22.09 7.87 21.47
CA ALA A 229 22.80 9.12 21.22
C ALA A 229 24.16 8.91 20.51
N GLU A 230 24.88 7.84 20.87
CA GLU A 230 26.10 7.43 20.18
C GLU A 230 25.84 7.10 18.71
N LEU A 231 24.89 6.20 18.43
CA LEU A 231 24.53 5.78 17.08
C LEU A 231 24.04 6.95 16.22
N TYR A 232 23.26 7.86 16.80
CA TYR A 232 22.86 9.11 16.14
C TYR A 232 24.10 9.93 15.75
N ARG A 233 25.01 10.17 16.71
CA ARG A 233 26.23 10.93 16.49
C ARG A 233 27.15 10.29 15.45
N MET A 234 27.23 8.95 15.40
CA MET A 234 27.99 8.24 14.37
C MET A 234 27.46 8.59 12.97
N LEU A 235 26.16 8.46 12.77
CA LEU A 235 25.52 8.74 11.49
C LEU A 235 25.61 10.23 11.09
N HIS A 236 25.59 11.14 12.07
CA HIS A 236 25.52 12.58 11.84
C HIS A 236 26.88 13.31 11.83
N ARG A 237 27.98 12.64 12.20
CA ARG A 237 29.33 13.23 12.25
C ARG A 237 29.84 13.76 10.91
N GLU A 238 29.48 13.09 9.82
CA GLU A 238 29.95 13.43 8.47
C GLU A 238 28.79 13.60 7.50
N LYS A 239 27.98 12.54 7.35
CA LYS A 239 26.98 12.42 6.29
C LYS A 239 25.77 13.34 6.47
N TYR A 240 25.35 13.57 7.71
CA TYR A 240 24.16 14.37 8.04
C TYR A 240 24.44 15.49 9.05
N THR A 241 25.60 16.14 8.94
CA THR A 241 26.08 17.28 9.77
C THR A 241 25.16 18.49 9.82
N THR A 242 24.06 18.43 9.08
CA THR A 242 23.10 19.51 8.97
C THR A 242 21.96 19.33 9.97
N ASN A 243 21.56 18.11 10.30
CA ASN A 243 20.58 17.82 11.35
C ASN A 243 21.05 18.35 12.72
N PRO A 244 20.13 18.77 13.61
CA PRO A 244 20.50 19.21 14.95
C PRO A 244 21.25 18.09 15.69
N PRO A 245 22.30 18.40 16.48
CA PRO A 245 22.84 17.47 17.46
C PRO A 245 21.72 16.93 18.35
N VAL A 246 21.87 15.71 18.88
CA VAL A 246 20.90 15.12 19.82
C VAL A 246 21.66 14.51 20.99
N ASN A 247 21.24 14.88 22.20
CA ASN A 247 21.90 14.49 23.46
C ASN A 247 21.21 13.30 24.13
N VAL A 248 21.88 12.70 25.11
CA VAL A 248 21.34 11.54 25.87
C VAL A 248 20.00 11.89 26.53
N ALA A 249 19.88 13.09 27.09
CA ALA A 249 18.65 13.59 27.72
C ALA A 249 17.43 13.54 26.78
N TYR A 250 17.63 13.72 25.47
CA TYR A 250 16.54 13.60 24.49
C TYR A 250 16.00 12.19 24.40
N PHE A 251 16.89 11.20 24.36
CA PHE A 251 16.47 9.81 24.34
C PHE A 251 15.87 9.39 25.68
N GLU A 252 16.39 9.86 26.81
CA GLU A 252 15.81 9.61 28.12
C GLU A 252 14.36 10.12 28.22
N ASP A 253 14.09 11.32 27.72
CA ASP A 253 12.74 11.89 27.73
C ASP A 253 11.83 11.26 26.66
N ALA A 254 12.37 10.97 25.47
CA ALA A 254 11.63 10.27 24.42
C ALA A 254 11.17 8.87 24.88
N LEU A 255 11.98 8.17 25.68
CA LEU A 255 11.62 6.86 26.24
C LEU A 255 10.53 6.93 27.33
N LYS A 256 10.36 8.08 27.99
CA LYS A 256 9.27 8.31 28.96
C LYS A 256 7.95 8.66 28.27
N GLY A 257 8.03 9.32 27.11
CA GLY A 257 6.88 9.78 26.35
C GLY A 257 6.38 8.77 25.31
N THR A 258 5.31 9.15 24.61
CA THR A 258 4.72 8.38 23.49
C THR A 258 4.76 9.13 22.16
N LEU A 259 5.23 10.38 22.13
CA LEU A 259 5.22 11.22 20.94
C LEU A 259 6.09 10.65 19.80
N ILE A 260 7.21 10.02 20.15
CA ILE A 260 8.17 9.45 19.21
C ILE A 260 8.50 8.02 19.67
N PRO A 261 7.66 7.04 19.30
CA PRO A 261 7.99 5.64 19.55
C PRO A 261 9.33 5.28 18.92
N LEU A 262 10.21 4.67 19.71
CA LEU A 262 11.54 4.25 19.29
C LEU A 262 11.59 2.72 19.10
N ARG A 263 12.17 2.30 17.99
CA ARG A 263 12.40 0.90 17.63
C ARG A 263 13.89 0.63 17.54
N LEU A 264 14.33 -0.49 18.08
CA LEU A 264 15.74 -0.89 18.14
C LEU A 264 15.95 -2.17 17.35
N LEU A 265 17.10 -2.25 16.69
CA LEU A 265 17.59 -3.46 16.06
C LEU A 265 18.73 -4.03 16.92
N VAL A 266 18.47 -5.18 17.54
CA VAL A 266 19.34 -5.82 18.53
C VAL A 266 19.86 -7.14 18.02
N LYS A 267 21.17 -7.39 18.20
CA LYS A 267 21.80 -8.69 17.91
C LYS A 267 22.84 -8.99 18.98
N ASP A 268 22.80 -10.21 19.51
CA ASP A 268 23.71 -10.67 20.57
C ASP A 268 23.78 -9.69 21.77
N GLY A 269 22.63 -9.12 22.15
CA GLY A 269 22.50 -8.15 23.24
C GLY A 269 22.97 -6.72 22.92
N ARG A 270 23.47 -6.46 21.71
CA ARG A 270 23.98 -5.15 21.26
C ARG A 270 22.98 -4.45 20.36
N ILE A 271 22.80 -3.14 20.58
CA ILE A 271 21.98 -2.27 19.73
C ILE A 271 22.87 -1.73 18.60
N ASP A 272 22.54 -2.08 17.36
CA ASP A 272 23.28 -1.65 16.16
C ASP A 272 22.52 -0.66 15.30
N MET A 273 21.21 -0.52 15.49
CA MET A 273 20.41 0.48 14.80
C MET A 273 19.20 0.85 15.63
N PHE A 274 18.74 2.10 15.49
CA PHE A 274 17.44 2.53 15.98
C PHE A 274 16.78 3.50 15.01
N TYR A 275 15.47 3.64 15.15
CA TYR A 275 14.70 4.70 14.50
C TYR A 275 13.50 5.12 15.35
N GLY A 276 13.17 6.40 15.28
CA GLY A 276 11.92 6.97 15.78
C GLY A 276 10.89 7.03 14.67
N ILE A 277 9.62 6.98 15.07
CA ILE A 277 8.47 7.05 14.18
C ILE A 277 7.62 8.26 14.60
N ALA A 278 7.21 9.07 13.63
CA ALA A 278 6.17 10.09 13.82
C ALA A 278 5.20 10.05 12.64
N VAL A 279 3.94 10.37 12.89
CA VAL A 279 2.88 10.39 11.88
C VAL A 279 2.17 11.74 11.95
N LYS A 280 2.01 12.39 10.80
CA LYS A 280 1.21 13.60 10.65
C LYS A 280 0.53 13.61 9.29
N ASP A 281 -0.77 13.89 9.27
CA ASP A 281 -1.58 14.03 8.05
C ASP A 281 -1.37 12.88 7.03
N ASP A 282 -1.46 11.64 7.49
CA ASP A 282 -1.21 10.43 6.70
C ASP A 282 0.21 10.34 6.08
N VAL A 283 1.21 10.90 6.77
CA VAL A 283 2.62 10.77 6.40
C VAL A 283 3.43 10.28 7.59
N VAL A 284 4.07 9.13 7.45
CA VAL A 284 5.11 8.62 8.35
C VAL A 284 6.43 9.28 8.00
N TYR A 285 7.23 9.60 9.00
CA TYR A 285 8.63 9.97 8.82
C TYR A 285 9.43 9.61 10.07
N SER A 286 10.75 9.61 9.95
CA SER A 286 11.65 9.33 11.06
C SER A 286 12.27 10.64 11.60
N PRO A 287 11.91 11.08 12.83
CA PRO A 287 12.48 12.28 13.44
C PRO A 287 13.97 12.11 13.78
N VAL A 288 14.32 10.90 14.22
CA VAL A 288 15.66 10.50 14.62
C VAL A 288 15.93 9.06 14.19
N SER A 289 17.14 8.78 13.73
CA SER A 289 17.61 7.42 13.48
C SER A 289 19.12 7.38 13.58
N GLY A 290 19.68 6.19 13.78
CA GLY A 290 21.11 5.99 13.87
C GLY A 290 21.45 4.52 13.73
N TYR A 291 22.63 4.24 13.22
CA TYR A 291 23.14 2.88 13.09
C TYR A 291 24.66 2.86 13.15
N ASP A 292 25.20 1.70 13.52
CA ASP A 292 26.63 1.53 13.74
C ASP A 292 27.36 1.47 12.39
N LEU A 293 28.23 2.46 12.15
CA LEU A 293 29.04 2.57 10.94
C LEU A 293 30.24 1.62 10.92
N SER A 294 30.59 0.98 12.04
CA SER A 294 31.63 -0.05 12.09
C SER A 294 31.14 -1.43 11.65
N VAL A 295 29.83 -1.61 11.52
CA VAL A 295 29.24 -2.86 11.00
C VAL A 295 29.44 -2.91 9.48
N PRO A 296 29.91 -4.04 8.91
CA PRO A 296 30.15 -4.16 7.47
C PRO A 296 28.91 -3.80 6.63
N GLN A 297 29.11 -3.08 5.52
CA GLN A 297 28.02 -2.58 4.69
C GLN A 297 27.14 -3.71 4.11
N GLU A 298 27.72 -4.89 3.91
CA GLU A 298 27.08 -6.11 3.42
C GLU A 298 25.96 -6.59 4.37
N VAL A 299 26.08 -6.31 5.67
CA VAL A 299 25.03 -6.55 6.68
C VAL A 299 23.79 -5.71 6.39
N GLY A 300 23.96 -4.56 5.74
CA GLY A 300 22.84 -3.79 5.18
C GLY A 300 22.00 -3.02 6.19
N LEU A 301 22.56 -2.51 7.30
CA LEU A 301 21.81 -1.74 8.31
C LEU A 301 21.01 -0.57 7.71
N TYR A 302 21.58 0.17 6.75
CA TYR A 302 20.85 1.24 6.06
C TYR A 302 19.65 0.73 5.24
N ARG A 303 19.79 -0.47 4.64
CA ARG A 303 18.71 -1.14 3.90
C ARG A 303 17.60 -1.59 4.85
N LEU A 304 17.97 -2.19 6.00
CA LEU A 304 17.03 -2.55 7.06
C LEU A 304 16.27 -1.33 7.56
N LEU A 305 16.97 -0.24 7.88
CA LEU A 305 16.37 0.99 8.40
C LEU A 305 15.27 1.51 7.45
N ASN A 306 15.62 1.68 6.18
CA ASN A 306 14.65 2.17 5.19
C ASN A 306 13.52 1.17 4.95
N ASN A 307 13.81 -0.12 4.91
CA ASN A 307 12.78 -1.15 4.75
C ASN A 307 11.79 -1.17 5.90
N LEU A 308 12.28 -1.12 7.14
CA LEU A 308 11.45 -1.08 8.34
C LEU A 308 10.57 0.18 8.37
N LEU A 309 11.12 1.35 8.06
CA LEU A 309 10.34 2.58 7.94
C LEU A 309 9.30 2.53 6.82
N MET A 310 9.64 1.99 5.64
CA MET A 310 8.67 1.79 4.56
C MET A 310 7.55 0.82 4.99
N MET A 311 7.89 -0.22 5.75
CA MET A 311 6.91 -1.16 6.28
C MET A 311 5.94 -0.51 7.26
N GLU A 312 6.43 0.36 8.16
CA GLU A 312 5.56 1.15 9.05
C GLU A 312 4.51 1.95 8.28
N ALA A 313 4.86 2.48 7.10
CA ALA A 313 3.94 3.25 6.27
C ALA A 313 2.98 2.36 5.46
N LEU A 314 3.49 1.28 4.84
CA LEU A 314 2.70 0.34 4.06
C LEU A 314 1.66 -0.39 4.91
N ASP A 315 2.04 -0.84 6.12
CA ASP A 315 1.12 -1.56 7.01
C ASP A 315 -0.02 -0.65 7.52
N ARG A 316 0.25 0.66 7.62
CA ARG A 316 -0.76 1.69 7.94
C ARG A 316 -1.56 2.17 6.71
N GLY A 317 -1.11 1.84 5.51
CA GLY A 317 -1.71 2.33 4.25
C GLY A 317 -1.54 3.83 4.04
N ILE A 318 -0.41 4.41 4.50
CA ILE A 318 -0.13 5.86 4.42
C ILE A 318 1.21 6.14 3.75
N ALA A 319 1.48 7.41 3.42
CA ALA A 319 2.72 7.80 2.75
C ALA A 319 3.90 7.80 3.73
N ILE A 320 5.11 7.74 3.17
CA ILE A 320 6.34 7.97 3.93
C ILE A 320 7.17 9.07 3.30
N GLU A 321 7.66 9.98 4.14
CA GLU A 321 8.72 10.91 3.78
C GLU A 321 10.07 10.41 4.29
N THR A 322 10.99 10.15 3.36
CA THR A 322 12.31 9.55 3.66
C THR A 322 13.42 10.59 3.73
N GLY A 323 13.12 11.87 3.47
CA GLY A 323 14.10 12.96 3.47
C GLY A 323 15.02 12.97 2.24
N GLY A 324 15.83 14.01 2.10
CA GLY A 324 16.88 14.09 1.08
C GLY A 324 18.07 13.15 1.34
N GLY A 325 18.87 12.89 0.30
CA GLY A 325 20.12 12.11 0.39
C GLY A 325 19.94 10.62 0.15
N ALA A 326 21.02 9.97 -0.30
CA ALA A 326 21.01 8.61 -0.87
C ALA A 326 19.94 8.45 -1.97
N ASP A 327 19.82 9.47 -2.83
CA ASP A 327 18.72 9.60 -3.79
C ASP A 327 18.62 8.39 -4.73
N GLN A 328 19.76 7.88 -5.22
CA GLN A 328 19.80 6.69 -6.07
C GLN A 328 19.27 5.44 -5.37
N PHE A 329 19.48 5.31 -4.06
CA PHE A 329 18.93 4.19 -3.30
C PHE A 329 17.40 4.28 -3.19
N LYS A 330 16.89 5.48 -2.91
CA LYS A 330 15.47 5.73 -2.66
C LYS A 330 14.63 5.69 -3.95
N THR A 331 15.14 6.28 -5.04
CA THR A 331 14.47 6.20 -6.36
C THR A 331 14.27 4.75 -6.80
N LEU A 332 15.26 3.89 -6.55
CA LEU A 332 15.21 2.46 -6.85
C LEU A 332 14.19 1.67 -5.99
N ARG A 333 13.45 2.35 -5.12
CA ARG A 333 12.34 1.82 -4.32
C ARG A 333 11.04 2.58 -4.56
N GLY A 334 10.99 3.51 -5.51
CA GLY A 334 9.77 4.21 -5.93
C GLY A 334 9.58 5.60 -5.29
N ASP A 335 10.51 6.07 -4.45
CA ASP A 335 10.43 7.42 -3.91
C ASP A 335 10.50 8.49 -5.02
N ARG A 336 9.71 9.56 -4.88
CA ARG A 336 9.74 10.74 -5.75
C ARG A 336 10.37 11.93 -5.04
N PRO A 337 11.24 12.72 -5.70
CA PRO A 337 11.79 13.93 -5.13
C PRO A 337 10.75 15.06 -5.10
N LEU A 338 10.77 15.86 -4.04
CA LEU A 338 9.91 17.02 -3.85
C LEU A 338 10.72 18.23 -3.39
N PRO A 339 10.50 19.44 -3.94
CA PRO A 339 11.16 20.64 -3.46
C PRO A 339 10.61 21.07 -2.10
N ARG A 340 11.49 21.60 -1.24
CA ARG A 340 11.15 22.26 0.01
C ARG A 340 11.49 23.73 -0.07
N TYR A 341 10.59 24.57 0.43
CA TYR A 341 10.71 26.03 0.44
C TYR A 341 10.59 26.57 1.85
N ASN A 342 11.31 27.66 2.10
CA ASN A 342 11.03 28.54 3.21
C ASN A 342 10.15 29.68 2.70
N ALA A 343 9.17 30.10 3.50
CA ALA A 343 8.33 31.26 3.24
C ALA A 343 8.60 32.32 4.32
N VAL A 344 8.88 33.56 3.92
CA VAL A 344 9.22 34.64 4.86
C VAL A 344 8.39 35.89 4.64
N TYR A 345 7.88 36.48 5.72
CA TYR A 345 7.18 37.76 5.69
C TYR A 345 8.07 38.88 6.24
N LEU A 346 8.20 39.95 5.44
CA LEU A 346 9.16 41.03 5.67
C LEU A 346 8.54 42.43 5.59
N ARG A 347 7.27 42.57 5.18
CA ARG A 347 6.68 43.87 4.82
C ARG A 347 6.64 44.85 5.99
N HIS A 348 6.58 44.37 7.22
CA HIS A 348 6.62 45.19 8.44
C HIS A 348 8.04 45.61 8.86
N LEU A 349 9.08 45.04 8.24
CA LEU A 349 10.48 45.31 8.57
C LEU A 349 11.08 46.44 7.70
N PRO A 350 12.06 47.19 8.24
CA PRO A 350 12.80 48.18 7.47
C PRO A 350 13.59 47.53 6.32
N SER A 351 13.77 48.27 5.22
CA SER A 351 14.32 47.78 3.95
C SER A 351 15.70 47.10 4.05
N TYR A 352 16.57 47.53 4.99
CA TYR A 352 17.87 46.88 5.19
C TYR A 352 17.73 45.41 5.62
N ARG A 353 16.64 45.04 6.31
CA ARG A 353 16.35 43.65 6.68
C ARG A 353 15.98 42.78 5.48
N HIS A 354 15.46 43.40 4.41
CA HIS A 354 15.06 42.68 3.19
C HIS A 354 16.28 42.21 2.40
N LEU A 355 17.40 42.93 2.48
CA LEU A 355 18.62 42.59 1.73
C LEU A 355 19.10 41.17 2.06
N ALA A 356 19.08 40.77 3.33
CA ALA A 356 19.48 39.43 3.77
C ALA A 356 18.66 38.33 3.06
N TRP A 357 17.35 38.55 2.97
CA TRP A 357 16.40 37.58 2.42
C TRP A 357 16.37 37.58 0.90
N ARG A 358 16.59 38.72 0.25
CA ARG A 358 16.84 38.76 -1.21
C ARG A 358 18.08 37.96 -1.59
N LEU A 359 19.15 38.07 -0.80
CA LEU A 359 20.35 37.26 -1.01
C LEU A 359 20.09 35.77 -0.75
N ALA A 360 19.30 35.43 0.28
CA ALA A 360 18.90 34.05 0.57
C ALA A 360 18.04 33.46 -0.57
N ALA A 361 17.09 34.24 -1.08
CA ALA A 361 16.27 33.88 -2.23
C ALA A 361 17.12 33.69 -3.49
N LYS A 362 18.09 34.56 -3.75
CA LYS A 362 19.03 34.42 -4.86
C LYS A 362 19.85 33.13 -4.75
N LEU A 363 20.45 32.86 -3.58
CA LEU A 363 21.21 31.63 -3.34
C LEU A 363 20.31 30.38 -3.47
N GLY A 364 19.14 30.39 -2.86
CA GLY A 364 18.18 29.29 -2.92
C GLY A 364 17.67 29.03 -4.34
N ASN A 365 17.09 30.04 -4.97
CA ASN A 365 16.30 29.90 -6.19
C ASN A 365 17.17 29.91 -7.46
N GLU A 366 18.25 30.68 -7.50
CA GLU A 366 19.09 30.82 -8.69
C GLU A 366 20.35 29.92 -8.66
N SER A 367 20.75 29.42 -7.48
CA SER A 367 21.93 28.55 -7.35
C SER A 367 21.58 27.13 -6.88
N LEU A 368 20.98 26.99 -5.70
CA LEU A 368 20.74 25.68 -5.08
C LEU A 368 19.64 24.88 -5.81
N LEU A 369 18.58 25.54 -6.27
CA LEU A 369 17.47 24.90 -6.96
C LEU A 369 17.90 24.32 -8.33
N PRO A 370 18.53 25.07 -9.25
CA PRO A 370 19.03 24.52 -10.52
C PRO A 370 20.06 23.41 -10.32
N PHE A 371 20.92 23.53 -9.30
CA PHE A 371 21.88 22.49 -8.95
C PHE A 371 21.20 21.20 -8.50
N SER A 372 20.19 21.32 -7.63
CA SER A 372 19.42 20.16 -7.12
C SER A 372 18.65 19.51 -8.25
N ARG A 373 18.00 20.30 -9.12
CA ARG A 373 17.33 19.83 -10.34
C ARG A 373 18.28 19.00 -11.20
N LYS A 374 19.46 19.54 -11.54
CA LYS A 374 20.44 18.86 -12.38
C LYS A 374 20.88 17.52 -11.78
N ARG A 375 21.11 17.46 -10.46
CA ARG A 375 21.47 16.20 -9.78
C ARG A 375 20.32 15.19 -9.78
N LEU A 376 19.11 15.65 -9.50
CA LEU A 376 17.94 14.79 -9.47
C LEU A 376 17.62 14.25 -10.88
N HIS A 377 17.77 15.04 -11.94
CA HIS A 377 17.61 14.55 -13.32
C HIS A 377 18.55 13.36 -13.63
N GLN A 378 19.77 13.37 -13.11
CA GLN A 378 20.72 12.25 -13.30
C GLN A 378 20.30 10.97 -12.59
N VAL A 379 19.51 11.10 -11.51
CA VAL A 379 19.10 9.98 -10.66
C VAL A 379 17.71 9.45 -11.05
N ASP A 380 16.77 10.37 -11.27
CA ASP A 380 15.35 10.10 -11.42
C ASP A 380 14.87 10.21 -12.87
N GLY A 381 15.63 10.85 -13.76
CA GLY A 381 15.18 11.21 -15.10
C GLY A 381 14.23 12.40 -15.11
N GLU A 382 14.13 13.10 -16.24
CA GLU A 382 13.39 14.38 -16.34
C GLU A 382 11.90 14.24 -16.00
N ALA A 383 11.26 13.16 -16.44
CA ALA A 383 9.84 12.90 -16.21
C ALA A 383 9.46 12.80 -14.71
N ASN A 384 10.43 12.55 -13.83
CA ASN A 384 10.19 12.29 -12.41
C ASN A 384 10.66 13.45 -11.51
N VAL A 385 11.18 14.53 -12.08
CA VAL A 385 11.68 15.71 -11.33
C VAL A 385 10.79 16.92 -11.64
N ILE A 386 9.63 16.94 -11.00
CA ILE A 386 8.59 17.95 -11.22
C ILE A 386 8.64 19.01 -10.11
N GLY A 387 8.44 20.29 -10.47
CA GLY A 387 8.39 21.39 -9.52
C GLY A 387 9.76 22.01 -9.18
N PHE A 388 10.82 21.65 -9.90
CA PHE A 388 12.18 22.14 -9.66
C PHE A 388 12.63 23.27 -10.63
N ASP A 389 11.72 23.78 -11.48
CA ASP A 389 12.02 24.81 -12.47
C ASP A 389 12.22 26.21 -11.87
N GLY A 390 11.57 26.49 -10.75
CA GLY A 390 11.55 27.80 -10.12
C GLY A 390 10.56 27.86 -8.95
N ILE A 391 10.34 29.07 -8.43
CA ILE A 391 9.20 29.32 -7.54
C ILE A 391 7.95 29.48 -8.42
N PRO A 392 6.95 28.60 -8.31
CA PRO A 392 5.78 28.65 -9.19
C PRO A 392 4.83 29.80 -8.82
N ASP A 393 3.96 30.17 -9.76
CA ASP A 393 2.89 31.14 -9.50
C ASP A 393 1.84 30.62 -8.52
N THR A 394 1.45 29.36 -8.70
CA THR A 394 0.59 28.61 -7.79
C THR A 394 1.31 27.33 -7.41
N PHE A 395 1.42 27.04 -6.11
CA PHE A 395 2.02 25.80 -5.61
C PHE A 395 1.00 24.67 -5.74
N ALA A 396 1.02 23.95 -6.86
CA ALA A 396 0.29 22.70 -7.03
C ALA A 396 1.14 21.50 -6.54
N PRO A 397 0.51 20.43 -6.01
CA PRO A 397 1.22 19.17 -5.76
C PRO A 397 1.86 18.64 -7.07
N PRO A 398 3.19 18.39 -7.11
CA PRO A 398 3.87 17.89 -8.31
C PRO A 398 3.60 16.39 -8.57
N ILE A 399 3.05 15.70 -7.57
CA ILE A 399 2.56 14.33 -7.58
C ILE A 399 1.23 14.31 -6.81
N LEU A 400 0.50 13.19 -6.84
CA LEU A 400 -0.64 12.97 -5.94
C LEU A 400 -0.26 13.34 -4.50
N SER A 401 -1.11 14.11 -3.82
CA SER A 401 -0.89 14.37 -2.40
C SER A 401 -1.01 13.07 -1.59
N PRO A 402 -0.37 12.96 -0.42
CA PRO A 402 -0.55 11.82 0.47
C PRO A 402 -2.02 11.50 0.76
N ARG A 403 -2.84 12.53 0.99
CA ARG A 403 -4.27 12.36 1.26
C ARG A 403 -5.02 11.76 0.08
N GLU A 404 -4.76 12.23 -1.15
CA GLU A 404 -5.37 11.67 -2.36
C GLU A 404 -4.93 10.22 -2.59
N SER A 405 -3.64 9.92 -2.40
CA SER A 405 -3.12 8.57 -2.54
C SER A 405 -3.73 7.59 -1.52
N VAL A 406 -3.90 8.03 -0.27
CA VAL A 406 -4.56 7.25 0.79
C VAL A 406 -6.03 7.03 0.48
N ALA A 407 -6.72 8.04 -0.05
CA ALA A 407 -8.11 7.90 -0.48
C ALA A 407 -8.26 6.86 -1.60
N LEU A 408 -7.37 6.88 -2.60
CA LEU A 408 -7.35 5.86 -3.66
C LEU A 408 -7.10 4.45 -3.10
N LEU A 409 -6.18 4.30 -2.15
CA LEU A 409 -5.94 3.02 -1.49
C LEU A 409 -7.18 2.51 -0.77
N ARG A 410 -7.86 3.38 0.00
CA ARG A 410 -9.09 3.01 0.71
C ARG A 410 -10.18 2.58 -0.27
N GLN A 411 -10.36 3.32 -1.36
CA GLN A 411 -11.31 2.97 -2.40
C GLN A 411 -11.00 1.61 -3.05
N GLU A 412 -9.74 1.28 -3.28
CA GLU A 412 -9.33 -0.02 -3.81
C GLU A 412 -9.65 -1.15 -2.81
N LEU A 413 -9.32 -0.97 -1.53
CA LEU A 413 -9.63 -1.94 -0.48
C LEU A 413 -11.14 -2.17 -0.33
N GLU A 414 -11.95 -1.09 -0.31
CA GLU A 414 -13.41 -1.17 -0.27
C GLU A 414 -14.00 -1.82 -1.54
N SER A 415 -13.35 -1.65 -2.70
CA SER A 415 -13.74 -2.33 -3.94
C SER A 415 -13.43 -3.83 -3.88
N LEU A 416 -12.29 -4.23 -3.31
CA LEU A 416 -11.93 -5.64 -3.13
C LEU A 416 -12.87 -6.33 -2.12
N GLU A 417 -13.21 -5.65 -1.04
CA GLU A 417 -14.17 -6.13 -0.03
C GLU A 417 -15.54 -6.38 -0.64
N ARG A 418 -16.11 -5.37 -1.31
CA ARG A 418 -17.38 -5.52 -2.03
C ARG A 418 -17.33 -6.61 -3.09
N GLY A 419 -16.24 -6.71 -3.84
CA GLY A 419 -16.09 -7.78 -4.84
C GLY A 419 -16.12 -9.18 -4.23
N LEU A 420 -15.57 -9.37 -3.03
CA LEU A 420 -15.65 -10.65 -2.31
C LEU A 420 -17.05 -10.91 -1.74
N GLU A 421 -17.77 -9.86 -1.33
CA GLU A 421 -19.18 -9.96 -0.95
C GLU A 421 -20.04 -10.39 -2.14
N ASP A 422 -19.91 -9.71 -3.29
CA ASP A 422 -20.60 -10.07 -4.53
C ASP A 422 -20.28 -11.53 -4.95
N ALA A 423 -19.00 -11.93 -4.87
CA ALA A 423 -18.59 -13.29 -5.18
C ALA A 423 -19.26 -14.33 -4.27
N SER A 424 -19.60 -13.97 -3.03
CA SER A 424 -20.29 -14.87 -2.10
C SER A 424 -21.74 -15.14 -2.50
N GLU A 425 -22.38 -14.23 -3.25
CA GLU A 425 -23.75 -14.39 -3.75
C GLU A 425 -23.81 -15.09 -5.12
N LEU A 426 -22.73 -15.03 -5.90
CA LEU A 426 -22.63 -15.68 -7.21
C LEU A 426 -22.44 -17.21 -7.11
N SER A 427 -22.60 -17.93 -8.23
CA SER A 427 -22.25 -19.37 -8.28
C SER A 427 -21.69 -19.77 -9.64
N GLY A 428 -21.19 -21.00 -9.76
CA GLY A 428 -20.77 -21.54 -11.06
C GLY A 428 -19.56 -20.79 -11.65
N LEU A 429 -19.60 -20.52 -12.96
CA LEU A 429 -18.47 -19.91 -13.68
C LEU A 429 -18.25 -18.44 -13.32
N GLU A 430 -19.32 -17.70 -13.03
CA GLU A 430 -19.26 -16.27 -12.69
C GLU A 430 -18.47 -16.03 -11.41
N ARG A 431 -18.76 -16.81 -10.36
CA ARG A 431 -17.97 -16.78 -9.12
C ARG A 431 -16.49 -17.08 -9.39
N VAL A 432 -16.18 -18.06 -10.26
CA VAL A 432 -14.79 -18.43 -10.58
C VAL A 432 -14.04 -17.29 -11.26
N HIS A 433 -14.65 -16.65 -12.25
CA HIS A 433 -14.04 -15.52 -12.96
C HIS A 433 -13.81 -14.32 -12.04
N LEU A 434 -14.79 -14.00 -11.18
CA LEU A 434 -14.66 -12.90 -10.24
C LEU A 434 -13.56 -13.16 -9.20
N LEU A 435 -13.50 -14.37 -8.63
CA LEU A 435 -12.44 -14.75 -7.68
C LEU A 435 -11.04 -14.69 -8.32
N ASP A 436 -10.87 -15.09 -9.59
CA ASP A 436 -9.60 -14.98 -10.30
C ASP A 436 -9.18 -13.50 -10.50
N ALA A 437 -10.13 -12.64 -10.90
CA ALA A 437 -9.89 -11.22 -11.07
C ALA A 437 -9.52 -10.53 -9.74
N LEU A 438 -10.22 -10.84 -8.66
CA LEU A 438 -9.90 -10.34 -7.31
C LEU A 438 -8.57 -10.86 -6.80
N GLY A 439 -8.25 -12.14 -7.08
CA GLY A 439 -6.97 -12.75 -6.73
C GLY A 439 -5.79 -11.99 -7.34
N LYS A 440 -5.88 -11.65 -8.63
CA LYS A 440 -4.86 -10.85 -9.34
C LYS A 440 -4.68 -9.46 -8.74
N ARG A 441 -5.76 -8.77 -8.36
CA ARG A 441 -5.68 -7.44 -7.72
C ARG A 441 -5.05 -7.53 -6.33
N LEU A 442 -5.33 -8.58 -5.56
CA LEU A 442 -4.72 -8.85 -4.26
C LEU A 442 -3.22 -9.23 -4.32
N GLU A 443 -2.63 -9.35 -5.51
CA GLU A 443 -1.19 -9.52 -5.69
C GLU A 443 -0.41 -8.19 -5.67
N ASP A 444 -1.10 -7.05 -5.70
CA ASP A 444 -0.45 -5.75 -5.64
C ASP A 444 0.30 -5.56 -4.31
N GLU A 445 1.62 -5.40 -4.40
CA GLU A 445 2.54 -5.21 -3.28
C GLU A 445 2.37 -3.87 -2.56
N GLN A 446 1.63 -2.93 -3.15
CA GLN A 446 1.30 -1.64 -2.54
C GLN A 446 0.17 -1.75 -1.50
N LEU A 447 -0.60 -2.84 -1.54
CA LEU A 447 -1.69 -3.07 -0.59
C LEU A 447 -1.14 -3.43 0.82
N PRO A 448 -1.75 -2.92 1.91
CA PRO A 448 -1.34 -3.23 3.27
C PRO A 448 -1.42 -4.72 3.60
N ARG A 449 -0.32 -5.29 4.12
CA ARG A 449 -0.17 -6.75 4.30
C ARG A 449 -1.26 -7.37 5.16
N HIS A 450 -1.58 -6.75 6.29
CA HIS A 450 -2.61 -7.25 7.19
C HIS A 450 -3.99 -7.28 6.53
N ARG A 451 -4.33 -6.23 5.74
CA ARG A 451 -5.60 -6.19 5.01
C ARG A 451 -5.63 -7.25 3.92
N VAL A 452 -4.56 -7.38 3.15
CA VAL A 452 -4.44 -8.42 2.11
C VAL A 452 -4.58 -9.83 2.69
N ALA A 453 -3.97 -10.10 3.85
CA ALA A 453 -4.07 -11.41 4.49
C ALA A 453 -5.53 -11.80 4.80
N VAL A 454 -6.31 -10.88 5.39
CA VAL A 454 -7.74 -11.08 5.68
C VAL A 454 -8.54 -11.30 4.41
N LEU A 455 -8.32 -10.49 3.38
CA LEU A 455 -9.04 -10.60 2.11
C LEU A 455 -8.69 -11.89 1.35
N ARG A 456 -7.42 -12.33 1.41
CA ARG A 456 -6.98 -13.60 0.82
C ARG A 456 -7.59 -14.80 1.54
N GLU A 457 -7.67 -14.78 2.86
CA GLU A 457 -8.34 -15.83 3.62
C GLU A 457 -9.81 -15.96 3.20
N ARG A 458 -10.51 -14.83 3.04
CA ARG A 458 -11.89 -14.82 2.55
C ARG A 458 -11.99 -15.34 1.11
N LEU A 459 -11.09 -14.94 0.22
CA LEU A 459 -11.02 -15.43 -1.16
C LEU A 459 -10.81 -16.96 -1.20
N GLU A 460 -9.89 -17.48 -0.39
CA GLU A 460 -9.63 -18.92 -0.29
C GLU A 460 -10.85 -19.68 0.25
N GLN A 461 -11.54 -19.13 1.25
CA GLN A 461 -12.77 -19.71 1.78
C GLN A 461 -13.82 -19.86 0.68
N LEU A 462 -14.11 -18.77 -0.06
CA LEU A 462 -15.07 -18.78 -1.16
C LEU A 462 -14.65 -19.75 -2.28
N GLY A 463 -13.34 -19.86 -2.54
CA GLY A 463 -12.79 -20.85 -3.46
C GLY A 463 -13.05 -22.30 -3.03
N ARG A 464 -12.91 -22.61 -1.73
CA ARG A 464 -13.21 -23.94 -1.15
C ARG A 464 -14.71 -24.24 -1.19
N GLU A 465 -15.56 -23.26 -0.85
CA GLU A 465 -17.02 -23.37 -0.94
C GLU A 465 -17.45 -23.71 -2.38
N GLN A 466 -16.92 -22.99 -3.37
CA GLN A 466 -17.18 -23.25 -4.79
C GLN A 466 -16.78 -24.68 -5.23
N GLN A 467 -15.64 -25.19 -4.75
CA GLN A 467 -15.22 -26.56 -5.04
C GLN A 467 -16.12 -27.60 -4.36
N SER A 468 -16.55 -27.33 -3.13
CA SER A 468 -17.49 -28.17 -2.38
C SER A 468 -18.85 -28.23 -3.08
N ASP A 469 -19.40 -27.09 -3.48
CA ASP A 469 -20.67 -26.99 -4.20
C ASP A 469 -20.62 -27.78 -5.52
N LYS A 470 -19.52 -27.65 -6.27
CA LYS A 470 -19.30 -28.43 -7.50
C LYS A 470 -19.28 -29.94 -7.21
N LYS A 471 -18.62 -30.37 -6.13
CA LYS A 471 -18.56 -31.79 -5.73
C LYS A 471 -19.92 -32.30 -5.28
N ASN A 472 -20.65 -31.53 -4.49
CA ASN A 472 -21.99 -31.86 -3.99
C ASN A 472 -22.99 -31.95 -5.15
N ARG A 473 -22.97 -31.00 -6.09
CA ARG A 473 -23.79 -31.06 -7.32
C ARG A 473 -23.50 -32.33 -8.12
N LYS A 474 -22.22 -32.65 -8.36
CA LYS A 474 -21.83 -33.90 -9.06
C LYS A 474 -22.27 -35.16 -8.30
N LYS A 475 -22.15 -35.17 -6.96
CA LYS A 475 -22.57 -36.29 -6.12
C LYS A 475 -24.09 -36.46 -6.15
N ALA A 476 -24.84 -35.36 -6.04
CA ALA A 476 -26.31 -35.36 -6.15
C ALA A 476 -26.76 -35.88 -7.52
N GLN A 477 -26.17 -35.39 -8.61
CA GLN A 477 -26.45 -35.89 -9.97
C GLN A 477 -26.12 -37.38 -10.13
N ARG A 478 -25.07 -37.89 -9.47
CA ARG A 478 -24.75 -39.32 -9.49
C ARG A 478 -25.73 -40.14 -8.66
N ALA A 479 -26.13 -39.65 -7.49
CA ALA A 479 -27.09 -40.31 -6.61
C ALA A 479 -28.48 -40.38 -7.27
N GLN A 480 -28.95 -39.26 -7.83
CA GLN A 480 -30.19 -39.18 -8.60
C GLN A 480 -30.20 -40.18 -9.77
N ARG A 481 -29.09 -40.27 -10.51
CA ARG A 481 -28.94 -41.26 -11.59
C ARG A 481 -29.02 -42.70 -11.10
N ALA A 482 -28.38 -43.00 -9.98
CA ALA A 482 -28.41 -44.34 -9.39
C ALA A 482 -29.82 -44.70 -8.88
N GLU A 483 -30.56 -43.74 -8.33
CA GLU A 483 -31.95 -43.91 -7.92
C GLU A 483 -32.85 -44.21 -9.11
N LEU A 484 -32.73 -43.44 -10.19
CA LEU A 484 -33.48 -43.67 -11.42
C LEU A 484 -33.21 -45.06 -12.00
N VAL A 485 -31.95 -45.50 -12.03
CA VAL A 485 -31.58 -46.85 -12.47
C VAL A 485 -32.23 -47.92 -11.59
N ARG A 486 -32.22 -47.75 -10.26
CA ARG A 486 -32.87 -48.69 -9.33
C ARG A 486 -34.38 -48.76 -9.59
N HIS A 487 -35.05 -47.63 -9.66
CA HIS A 487 -36.49 -47.56 -9.91
C HIS A 487 -36.86 -48.21 -11.25
N LEU A 488 -36.08 -48.00 -12.31
CA LEU A 488 -36.31 -48.63 -13.62
C LEU A 488 -36.13 -50.15 -13.58
N LEU A 489 -35.21 -50.67 -12.76
CA LEU A 489 -35.03 -52.11 -12.58
C LEU A 489 -36.15 -52.74 -11.73
N GLU A 490 -36.56 -52.07 -10.64
CA GLU A 490 -37.63 -52.55 -9.76
C GLU A 490 -39.00 -52.56 -10.43
N SER A 491 -39.26 -51.60 -11.32
CA SER A 491 -40.51 -51.51 -12.08
C SER A 491 -40.52 -52.35 -13.37
N ALA A 492 -39.38 -52.94 -13.74
CA ALA A 492 -39.24 -53.71 -14.97
C ALA A 492 -39.81 -55.14 -14.82
N PRO A 493 -40.61 -55.62 -15.79
CA PRO A 493 -41.07 -57.00 -15.80
C PRO A 493 -39.91 -57.99 -16.06
N THR A 494 -40.04 -59.21 -15.51
CA THR A 494 -39.15 -60.34 -15.80
C THR A 494 -39.76 -61.27 -16.84
N VAL A 495 -39.01 -61.60 -17.89
CA VAL A 495 -39.37 -62.63 -18.88
C VAL A 495 -38.37 -63.78 -18.75
N GLY A 496 -38.84 -64.92 -18.23
CA GLY A 496 -37.95 -66.01 -17.84
C GLY A 496 -37.02 -65.61 -16.70
N ASP A 497 -35.71 -65.69 -16.93
CA ASP A 497 -34.65 -65.26 -16.02
C ASP A 497 -34.17 -63.81 -16.28
N THR A 498 -34.75 -63.11 -17.25
CA THR A 498 -34.23 -61.84 -17.77
C THR A 498 -35.10 -60.66 -17.36
N THR A 499 -34.48 -59.60 -16.81
CA THR A 499 -35.15 -58.32 -16.53
C THR A 499 -35.26 -57.49 -17.82
N VAL A 500 -36.48 -57.04 -18.16
CA VAL A 500 -36.76 -56.29 -19.40
C VAL A 500 -37.14 -54.85 -19.08
N VAL A 501 -36.22 -53.91 -19.32
CA VAL A 501 -36.43 -52.47 -19.07
C VAL A 501 -36.81 -51.77 -20.38
N CYS A 502 -38.10 -51.53 -20.60
CA CYS A 502 -38.61 -50.74 -21.73
C CYS A 502 -39.25 -49.44 -21.23
N HIS A 503 -38.59 -48.30 -21.40
CA HIS A 503 -39.06 -47.04 -20.78
C HIS A 503 -38.80 -45.78 -21.64
N HIS A 504 -39.74 -44.84 -21.61
CA HIS A 504 -39.57 -43.51 -22.20
C HIS A 504 -39.14 -42.51 -21.12
N LEU A 505 -37.99 -41.87 -21.30
CA LEU A 505 -37.40 -40.92 -20.34
C LEU A 505 -38.02 -39.51 -20.41
N GLY A 506 -38.96 -39.28 -21.33
CA GLY A 506 -39.59 -37.98 -21.55
C GLY A 506 -38.78 -37.06 -22.47
N GLU A 507 -39.16 -35.78 -22.45
CA GLU A 507 -38.53 -34.73 -23.24
C GLU A 507 -37.32 -34.12 -22.52
N SER A 508 -36.20 -34.01 -23.23
CA SER A 508 -34.91 -33.48 -22.78
C SER A 508 -34.47 -34.05 -21.43
N PRO A 509 -34.32 -35.37 -21.29
CA PRO A 509 -34.05 -36.00 -20.00
C PRO A 509 -32.75 -35.49 -19.37
N GLU A 510 -32.76 -35.37 -18.05
CA GLU A 510 -31.63 -34.87 -17.25
C GLU A 510 -30.37 -35.75 -17.33
N HIS A 511 -30.53 -37.01 -17.72
CA HIS A 511 -29.44 -37.98 -17.91
C HIS A 511 -29.50 -38.56 -19.32
N GLN A 512 -28.34 -38.68 -19.96
CA GLN A 512 -28.24 -39.22 -21.32
C GLN A 512 -28.75 -40.68 -21.38
N PRO A 513 -29.67 -41.02 -22.29
CA PRO A 513 -30.23 -42.36 -22.44
C PRO A 513 -29.15 -43.43 -22.61
N ARG A 514 -28.11 -43.13 -23.39
CA ARG A 514 -26.98 -44.05 -23.58
C ARG A 514 -26.25 -44.40 -22.30
N THR A 515 -25.94 -43.39 -21.48
CA THR A 515 -25.29 -43.59 -20.18
C THR A 515 -26.18 -44.40 -19.23
N LEU A 516 -27.49 -44.14 -19.23
CA LEU A 516 -28.45 -44.90 -18.43
C LEU A 516 -28.56 -46.37 -18.87
N ALA A 517 -28.63 -46.63 -20.18
CA ALA A 517 -28.72 -47.99 -20.72
C ALA A 517 -27.48 -48.83 -20.38
N GLU A 518 -26.27 -48.24 -20.50
CA GLU A 518 -25.04 -48.89 -20.06
C GLU A 518 -25.03 -49.19 -18.56
N LEU A 519 -25.54 -48.28 -17.73
CA LEU A 519 -25.62 -48.48 -16.28
C LEU A 519 -26.62 -49.58 -15.92
N LEU A 520 -27.82 -49.58 -16.52
CA LEU A 520 -28.84 -50.62 -16.30
C LEU A 520 -28.29 -52.01 -16.63
N ARG A 521 -27.66 -52.15 -17.79
CA ARG A 521 -27.00 -53.38 -18.24
C ARG A 521 -25.91 -53.86 -17.27
N LYS A 522 -25.14 -52.94 -16.68
CA LYS A 522 -24.06 -53.28 -15.73
C LYS A 522 -24.57 -53.57 -14.32
N THR A 523 -25.76 -53.12 -13.97
CA THR A 523 -26.28 -53.18 -12.58
C THR A 523 -26.99 -54.50 -12.30
N ALA A 524 -27.72 -55.04 -13.28
CA ALA A 524 -28.42 -56.32 -13.16
C ALA A 524 -28.14 -57.20 -14.38
N ALA A 525 -28.11 -58.52 -14.20
CA ALA A 525 -27.88 -59.48 -15.26
C ALA A 525 -28.63 -60.79 -14.98
N PRO A 526 -29.31 -61.41 -15.97
CA PRO A 526 -29.46 -60.98 -17.37
C PRO A 526 -30.44 -59.80 -17.53
N THR A 527 -30.08 -58.77 -18.29
CA THR A 527 -30.93 -57.58 -18.51
C THR A 527 -30.96 -57.16 -19.98
N ALA A 528 -32.18 -56.96 -20.49
CA ALA A 528 -32.46 -56.36 -21.79
C ALA A 528 -33.03 -54.95 -21.59
N VAL A 529 -32.44 -53.94 -22.25
CA VAL A 529 -32.81 -52.53 -22.09
C VAL A 529 -33.22 -51.95 -23.43
N ALA A 530 -34.32 -51.18 -23.43
CA ALA A 530 -34.81 -50.33 -24.51
C ALA A 530 -35.28 -49.00 -23.91
N LEU A 531 -34.49 -47.93 -24.11
CA LEU A 531 -34.82 -46.58 -23.66
C LEU A 531 -35.12 -45.68 -24.85
N THR A 532 -36.09 -44.78 -24.67
CA THR A 532 -36.38 -43.72 -25.65
C THR A 532 -36.41 -42.36 -24.96
N ALA A 533 -36.04 -41.29 -25.66
CA ALA A 533 -36.13 -39.90 -25.18
C ALA A 533 -36.37 -38.94 -26.34
N THR A 534 -36.99 -37.79 -26.10
CA THR A 534 -37.19 -36.77 -27.14
C THR A 534 -36.33 -35.53 -26.86
N ARG A 535 -35.70 -34.92 -27.86
CA ARG A 535 -34.91 -33.67 -27.70
C ARG A 535 -35.06 -32.80 -28.94
N GLY A 536 -35.64 -31.61 -28.81
CA GLY A 536 -35.76 -30.67 -29.94
C GLY A 536 -36.49 -31.25 -31.16
N GLY A 537 -37.46 -32.14 -30.95
CA GLY A 537 -38.23 -32.80 -32.01
C GLY A 537 -37.62 -34.09 -32.58
N THR A 538 -36.42 -34.50 -32.16
CA THR A 538 -35.83 -35.81 -32.51
C THR A 538 -36.11 -36.84 -31.42
N LEU A 539 -36.26 -38.10 -31.83
CA LEU A 539 -36.35 -39.27 -30.95
C LEU A 539 -34.98 -39.93 -30.86
N GLU A 540 -34.43 -39.99 -29.66
CA GLU A 540 -33.25 -40.77 -29.30
C GLU A 540 -33.68 -42.15 -28.81
N LEU A 541 -33.05 -43.20 -29.35
CA LEU A 541 -33.32 -44.60 -29.05
C LEU A 541 -32.03 -45.27 -28.61
N VAL A 542 -32.07 -46.03 -27.52
CA VAL A 542 -30.92 -46.80 -27.06
C VAL A 542 -31.36 -48.18 -26.61
N THR A 543 -30.68 -49.21 -27.10
CA THR A 543 -30.84 -50.59 -26.66
C THR A 543 -29.55 -51.12 -26.05
N ALA A 544 -29.65 -51.95 -25.03
CA ALA A 544 -28.50 -52.60 -24.40
C ALA A 544 -28.82 -54.02 -23.96
N MET A 545 -27.87 -54.95 -24.14
CA MET A 545 -28.01 -56.36 -23.80
C MET A 545 -26.82 -56.83 -22.97
N THR A 546 -27.06 -57.50 -21.85
CA THR A 546 -25.99 -58.19 -21.11
C THR A 546 -25.34 -59.28 -21.96
N SER A 547 -24.06 -59.56 -21.74
CA SER A 547 -23.29 -60.52 -22.56
C SER A 547 -23.94 -61.92 -22.60
N GLN A 548 -24.61 -62.36 -21.53
CA GLN A 548 -25.37 -63.62 -21.51
C GLN A 548 -26.53 -63.66 -22.51
N LEU A 549 -27.17 -62.51 -22.76
CA LEU A 549 -28.25 -62.40 -23.75
C LEU A 549 -27.69 -62.40 -25.17
N VAL A 550 -26.54 -61.74 -25.37
CA VAL A 550 -25.82 -61.77 -26.64
C VAL A 550 -25.39 -63.19 -26.99
N GLU A 551 -24.87 -63.96 -26.03
CA GLU A 551 -24.54 -65.39 -26.19
C GLU A 551 -25.78 -66.25 -26.51
N ARG A 552 -26.96 -65.85 -26.01
CA ARG A 552 -28.27 -66.45 -26.35
C ARG A 552 -28.83 -65.96 -27.70
N GLY A 553 -28.07 -65.19 -28.46
CA GLY A 553 -28.47 -64.66 -29.77
C GLY A 553 -29.48 -63.50 -29.71
N VAL A 554 -29.62 -62.85 -28.56
CA VAL A 554 -30.45 -61.64 -28.39
C VAL A 554 -29.54 -60.42 -28.33
N GLU A 555 -29.43 -59.73 -29.46
CA GLU A 555 -28.50 -58.61 -29.64
C GLU A 555 -29.19 -57.23 -29.64
N ALA A 556 -28.48 -56.21 -29.13
CA ALA A 556 -28.98 -54.84 -28.97
C ALA A 556 -29.28 -54.17 -30.31
N ASN A 557 -28.41 -54.28 -31.31
CA ASN A 557 -28.62 -53.78 -32.68
C ASN A 557 -29.85 -54.42 -33.35
N GLN A 558 -30.11 -55.71 -33.13
CA GLN A 558 -31.29 -56.39 -33.65
C GLN A 558 -32.57 -55.85 -33.01
N LEU A 559 -32.57 -55.63 -31.69
CA LEU A 559 -33.69 -54.99 -31.01
C LEU A 559 -33.91 -53.55 -31.52
N LEU A 560 -32.83 -52.77 -31.69
CA LEU A 560 -32.92 -51.39 -32.16
C LEU A 560 -33.56 -51.32 -33.56
N ALA A 561 -33.14 -52.19 -34.48
CA ALA A 561 -33.70 -52.28 -35.82
C ALA A 561 -35.20 -52.63 -35.82
N ARG A 562 -35.69 -53.33 -34.79
CA ARG A 562 -37.10 -53.68 -34.61
C ARG A 562 -37.92 -52.59 -33.95
N MET A 563 -37.31 -51.81 -33.05
CA MET A 563 -37.96 -50.69 -32.39
C MET A 563 -38.32 -49.57 -33.36
N ALA A 564 -37.49 -49.35 -34.38
CA ALA A 564 -37.59 -48.18 -35.23
C ALA A 564 -37.16 -48.45 -36.68
N PRO A 565 -37.96 -49.20 -37.46
CA PRO A 565 -37.69 -49.44 -38.88
C PRO A 565 -37.79 -48.17 -39.75
N THR A 566 -38.38 -47.10 -39.21
CA THR A 566 -38.74 -45.85 -39.90
C THR A 566 -38.04 -44.60 -39.34
N VAL A 567 -37.09 -44.75 -38.40
CA VAL A 567 -36.31 -43.60 -37.92
C VAL A 567 -35.29 -43.21 -38.99
N GLU A 568 -35.53 -42.07 -39.63
CA GLU A 568 -34.62 -41.46 -40.61
C GLU A 568 -33.39 -40.90 -39.87
N GLY A 569 -32.39 -41.76 -39.68
CA GLY A 569 -31.17 -41.42 -38.93
C GLY A 569 -30.11 -42.51 -38.99
N GLY A 570 -28.88 -42.17 -38.61
CA GLY A 570 -27.77 -43.13 -38.50
C GLY A 570 -27.97 -44.05 -37.30
N THR A 571 -27.98 -45.36 -37.53
CA THR A 571 -27.89 -46.38 -36.47
C THR A 571 -26.42 -46.68 -36.20
N ASP A 572 -26.04 -46.78 -34.92
CA ASP A 572 -24.66 -47.05 -34.52
C ASP A 572 -24.62 -47.98 -33.31
N GLY A 573 -23.52 -48.67 -33.11
CA GLY A 573 -23.32 -49.69 -32.08
C GLY A 573 -23.44 -51.14 -32.56
N GLY A 574 -23.41 -52.07 -31.62
CA GLY A 574 -23.22 -53.49 -31.87
C GLY A 574 -24.09 -54.39 -31.00
N PRO A 575 -23.70 -55.65 -30.77
CA PRO A 575 -24.57 -56.64 -30.13
C PRO A 575 -24.88 -56.33 -28.65
N GLU A 576 -24.01 -55.60 -27.97
CA GLU A 576 -24.13 -55.30 -26.54
C GLU A 576 -24.79 -53.95 -26.22
N LEU A 577 -24.71 -52.99 -27.14
CA LEU A 577 -25.23 -51.63 -27.02
C LEU A 577 -25.40 -51.04 -28.42
N ALA A 578 -26.58 -50.52 -28.73
CA ALA A 578 -26.86 -49.84 -29.99
C ALA A 578 -27.73 -48.60 -29.75
N TRP A 579 -27.61 -47.58 -30.59
CA TRP A 579 -28.39 -46.36 -30.50
C TRP A 579 -28.73 -45.76 -31.87
N ALA A 580 -29.79 -44.96 -31.91
CA ALA A 580 -30.21 -44.20 -33.08
C ALA A 580 -30.82 -42.86 -32.67
N GLU A 581 -30.72 -41.86 -33.53
CA GLU A 581 -31.39 -40.56 -33.38
C GLU A 581 -32.00 -40.16 -34.72
N GLY A 582 -33.26 -39.72 -34.73
CA GLY A 582 -33.90 -39.22 -35.94
C GLY A 582 -35.30 -38.64 -35.71
N ALA A 583 -35.99 -38.26 -36.79
CA ALA A 583 -37.30 -37.64 -36.73
C ALA A 583 -38.40 -38.60 -36.21
N LEU A 584 -39.35 -38.05 -35.46
CA LEU A 584 -40.48 -38.80 -34.88
C LEU A 584 -41.52 -39.12 -35.96
N GLY A 585 -41.47 -40.32 -36.55
CA GLY A 585 -42.46 -40.78 -37.54
C GLY A 585 -43.68 -41.52 -36.97
N GLU A 586 -43.61 -41.99 -35.72
CA GLU A 586 -44.61 -42.85 -35.08
C GLU A 586 -44.71 -42.57 -33.56
N ASP A 587 -45.78 -43.00 -32.89
CA ASP A 587 -45.97 -42.86 -31.44
C ASP A 587 -44.89 -43.63 -30.65
N VAL A 588 -44.25 -42.95 -29.67
CA VAL A 588 -43.24 -43.53 -28.77
C VAL A 588 -43.77 -44.78 -28.06
N SER A 589 -45.07 -44.81 -27.74
CA SER A 589 -45.72 -45.97 -27.12
C SER A 589 -45.65 -47.19 -28.04
N ALA A 590 -45.92 -47.02 -29.34
CA ALA A 590 -45.85 -48.10 -30.33
C ALA A 590 -44.41 -48.62 -30.51
N VAL A 591 -43.42 -47.72 -30.48
CA VAL A 591 -41.99 -48.09 -30.51
C VAL A 591 -41.61 -48.99 -29.33
N LEU A 592 -42.03 -48.62 -28.11
CA LEU A 592 -41.74 -49.40 -26.91
C LEU A 592 -42.51 -50.72 -26.85
N GLU A 593 -43.75 -50.78 -27.34
CA GLU A 593 -44.52 -52.03 -27.43
C GLU A 593 -43.89 -53.02 -28.40
N ARG A 594 -43.35 -52.56 -29.54
CA ARG A 594 -42.54 -53.42 -30.43
C ARG A 594 -41.31 -53.98 -29.71
N ALA A 595 -40.64 -53.16 -28.91
CA ALA A 595 -39.49 -53.61 -28.11
C ALA A 595 -39.89 -54.73 -27.14
N ARG A 596 -40.99 -54.51 -26.39
CA ARG A 596 -41.54 -55.48 -25.43
C ARG A 596 -41.93 -56.79 -26.12
N GLY A 597 -42.68 -56.72 -27.22
CA GLY A 597 -43.11 -57.90 -27.97
C GLY A 597 -41.95 -58.72 -28.57
N PHE A 598 -40.93 -58.05 -29.10
CA PHE A 598 -39.72 -58.72 -29.61
C PHE A 598 -38.98 -59.45 -28.48
N LEU A 599 -38.75 -58.77 -27.36
CA LEU A 599 -38.06 -59.36 -26.21
C LEU A 599 -38.87 -60.50 -25.59
N GLN A 600 -40.18 -60.36 -25.48
CA GLN A 600 -41.05 -61.41 -24.95
C GLN A 600 -41.02 -62.67 -25.82
N THR A 601 -41.03 -62.52 -27.14
CA THR A 601 -40.95 -63.64 -28.09
C THR A 601 -39.60 -64.33 -28.04
N ARG A 602 -38.50 -63.56 -27.99
CA ARG A 602 -37.13 -64.10 -28.04
C ARG A 602 -36.67 -64.70 -26.71
N LEU A 603 -37.15 -64.18 -25.58
CA LEU A 603 -36.76 -64.63 -24.24
C LEU A 603 -37.66 -65.76 -23.70
N ALA A 604 -38.87 -65.95 -24.24
CA ALA A 604 -39.78 -67.03 -23.84
C ALA A 604 -39.56 -68.35 -24.58
N ALA A 605 -38.74 -68.38 -25.63
CA ALA A 605 -38.32 -69.62 -26.26
C ALA A 605 -37.35 -70.38 -25.32
N PRO A 606 -37.58 -71.66 -24.98
CA PRO A 606 -36.59 -72.44 -24.22
C PRO A 606 -35.28 -72.55 -25.04
N PRO A 607 -34.12 -72.63 -24.36
CA PRO A 607 -32.82 -72.67 -25.02
C PRO A 607 -32.67 -73.82 -26.02
#